data_AF-A0A1N6JS03-F1
#
_entry.id   AF-A0A1N6JS03-F1
#
_cell.length_a   1.000
_cell.length_b   1.000
_cell.length_c   1.000
_cell.angle_alpha   90.00
_cell.angle_beta   90.00
_cell.angle_gamma   90.00
#
_symmetry.space_group_name_H-M   'P 1'
#
loop_
_entity.id
_entity.type
_entity.pdbx_description
1 polymer ?
#
loop_
_entity_poly.entity_id
_entity_poly.type
_entity_poly.pdbx_seq_one_letter_code
_entity_poly.pdbx_strand_id
1 'polypeptide(L)'
;MKKLVLLFLVVLLNTNCAGFKNPTGSGSFNKNNLSEIDGTYKNISSSGTETLTEVFDRDTNIFAFLKGGDNKYDKIKDVKLILKIINNKRLNVKIIDSDNLLFDKNLKVKLKKDGFLYLREKQFMIEGIPFVAGGWNVQKSCFTIDKNHNLQVQLNYFFYMAILVVIGDAKTTNSYFTFEKTIN
;
A
#
# COMPACT_ATOMS: atom_id res chain seq x y z
N MET A 1 39.31 -1.40 -6.54
CA MET A 1 38.13 -1.86 -7.31
C MET A 1 37.04 -2.48 -6.44
N LYS A 2 37.30 -3.54 -5.66
CA LYS A 2 36.28 -4.18 -4.78
C LYS A 2 35.54 -3.23 -3.83
N LYS A 3 36.25 -2.28 -3.19
CA LYS A 3 35.65 -1.26 -2.30
C LYS A 3 34.67 -0.31 -3.03
N LEU A 4 34.94 0.00 -4.30
CA LEU A 4 34.14 0.90 -5.12
C LEU A 4 32.86 0.22 -5.61
N VAL A 5 32.96 -1.07 -5.95
CA VAL A 5 31.79 -1.93 -6.26
C VAL A 5 30.89 -2.09 -5.04
N LEU A 6 31.47 -2.31 -3.85
CA LEU A 6 30.69 -2.42 -2.61
C LEU A 6 29.96 -1.11 -2.29
N LEU A 7 30.64 0.03 -2.45
CA LEU A 7 30.03 1.35 -2.24
C LEU A 7 28.87 1.58 -3.21
N PHE A 8 29.05 1.24 -4.49
CA PHE A 8 28.02 1.36 -5.51
C PHE A 8 26.80 0.48 -5.21
N LEU A 9 27.03 -0.77 -4.76
CA LEU A 9 25.96 -1.68 -4.35
C LEU A 9 25.15 -1.11 -3.17
N VAL A 10 25.83 -0.53 -2.18
CA VAL A 10 25.18 0.11 -1.01
C VAL A 10 24.34 1.31 -1.43
N VAL A 11 24.82 2.14 -2.36
CA VAL A 11 24.05 3.29 -2.86
C VAL A 11 22.79 2.84 -3.61
N LEU A 12 22.90 1.81 -4.47
CA LEU A 12 21.76 1.27 -5.21
C LEU A 12 20.65 0.75 -4.29
N LEU A 13 21.02 0.08 -3.19
CA LEU A 13 20.06 -0.44 -2.20
C LEU A 13 19.29 0.66 -1.44
N ASN A 14 19.77 1.91 -1.46
CA ASN A 14 19.13 3.03 -0.77
C ASN A 14 18.25 3.91 -1.69
N THR A 15 18.20 3.62 -3.00
CA THR A 15 17.31 4.36 -3.90
C THR A 15 15.85 3.97 -3.66
N ASN A 16 14.98 4.96 -3.51
CA ASN A 16 13.60 4.78 -3.08
C ASN A 16 12.63 5.13 -4.22
N CYS A 17 12.46 4.21 -5.17
CA CYS A 17 11.77 4.46 -6.45
C CYS A 17 10.26 4.78 -6.34
N ALA A 18 9.61 4.46 -5.22
CA ALA A 18 8.19 4.76 -4.97
C ALA A 18 7.99 5.71 -3.77
N GLY A 19 8.96 6.57 -3.48
CA GLY A 19 8.88 7.51 -2.36
C GLY A 19 7.79 8.56 -2.54
N PHE A 20 7.15 8.98 -1.42
CA PHE A 20 6.25 10.12 -1.40
C PHE A 20 7.07 11.40 -1.18
N LYS A 21 7.03 12.33 -2.13
CA LYS A 21 7.72 13.63 -2.02
C LYS A 21 6.85 14.64 -1.26
N ASN A 22 5.59 14.78 -1.67
CA ASN A 22 4.56 15.58 -1.02
C ASN A 22 3.25 14.79 -1.09
N PRO A 23 2.86 14.07 -0.02
CA PRO A 23 1.56 13.43 0.02
C PRO A 23 0.44 14.46 -0.22
N THR A 24 -0.62 14.07 -0.91
CA THR A 24 -1.76 14.94 -1.22
C THR A 24 -2.58 15.17 0.05
N GLY A 25 -2.87 16.43 0.35
CA GLY A 25 -3.62 16.84 1.55
C GLY A 25 -2.74 17.09 2.77
N SER A 26 -3.37 17.49 3.87
CA SER A 26 -2.70 17.70 5.15
C SER A 26 -2.85 16.44 6.01
N GLY A 27 -1.74 15.79 6.36
CA GLY A 27 -1.75 14.69 7.29
C GLY A 27 -2.28 15.14 8.66
N SER A 28 -3.27 14.43 9.19
CA SER A 28 -3.94 14.78 10.45
C SER A 28 -3.37 14.06 11.66
N PHE A 29 -2.55 13.03 11.46
CA PHE A 29 -2.08 12.21 12.56
C PHE A 29 -0.87 12.78 13.30
N ASN A 30 -0.84 12.51 14.59
CA ASN A 30 0.25 12.69 15.51
C ASN A 30 0.27 11.49 16.48
N LYS A 31 1.18 11.50 17.46
CA LYS A 31 1.33 10.36 18.39
C LYS A 31 0.12 10.17 19.30
N ASN A 32 -0.67 11.21 19.54
CA ASN A 32 -1.76 11.23 20.50
C ASN A 32 -3.11 10.88 19.87
N ASN A 33 -3.26 11.06 18.56
CA ASN A 33 -4.53 10.83 17.85
C ASN A 33 -4.45 9.72 16.78
N LEU A 34 -3.39 8.90 16.80
CA LEU A 34 -3.23 7.82 15.83
C LEU A 34 -4.40 6.82 15.85
N SER A 35 -5.07 6.67 17.00
CA SER A 35 -6.25 5.82 17.16
C SER A 35 -7.49 6.33 16.42
N GLU A 36 -7.49 7.55 15.85
CA GLU A 36 -8.60 8.04 15.01
C GLU A 36 -8.82 7.16 13.76
N ILE A 37 -7.77 6.45 13.32
CA ILE A 37 -7.85 5.45 12.24
C ILE A 37 -8.62 4.18 12.63
N ASP A 38 -8.88 3.97 13.92
CA ASP A 38 -9.58 2.77 14.38
C ASP A 38 -11.02 2.81 13.90
N GLY A 39 -11.46 1.78 13.19
CA GLY A 39 -12.77 1.81 12.57
C GLY A 39 -13.07 0.65 11.64
N THR A 40 -14.33 0.57 11.25
CA THR A 40 -14.78 -0.27 10.14
C THR A 40 -14.95 0.63 8.92
N TYR A 41 -14.41 0.21 7.78
CA TYR A 41 -14.41 0.97 6.54
C TYR A 41 -15.09 0.19 5.43
N LYS A 42 -15.81 0.92 4.56
CA LYS A 42 -16.29 0.36 3.30
C LYS A 42 -15.11 0.01 2.41
N ASN A 43 -15.20 -1.14 1.74
CA ASN A 43 -14.15 -1.58 0.84
C ASN A 43 -14.08 -0.75 -0.45
N ILE A 44 -15.23 -0.26 -0.94
CA ILE A 44 -15.31 0.51 -2.19
C ILE A 44 -14.98 1.98 -1.89
N SER A 45 -14.10 2.56 -2.70
CA SER A 45 -13.74 3.98 -2.62
C SER A 45 -14.92 4.87 -3.03
N SER A 46 -15.10 5.99 -2.33
CA SER A 46 -16.04 7.04 -2.71
C SER A 46 -15.50 7.98 -3.80
N SER A 47 -14.20 7.90 -4.10
CA SER A 47 -13.51 8.82 -5.01
C SER A 47 -12.78 8.13 -6.17
N GLY A 48 -13.05 6.85 -6.43
CA GLY A 48 -12.40 6.10 -7.51
C GLY A 48 -12.88 4.64 -7.62
N THR A 49 -12.19 3.85 -8.45
CA THR A 49 -12.55 2.44 -8.71
C THR A 49 -11.78 1.43 -7.86
N GLU A 50 -10.74 1.86 -7.16
CA GLU A 50 -9.90 0.99 -6.32
C GLU A 50 -10.63 0.61 -5.03
N THR A 51 -10.41 -0.63 -4.59
CA THR A 51 -10.89 -1.14 -3.31
C THR A 51 -9.81 -1.07 -2.23
N LEU A 52 -10.19 -0.91 -0.97
CA LEU A 52 -9.23 -0.87 0.13
C LEU A 52 -8.50 -2.22 0.29
N THR A 53 -9.20 -3.30 -0.06
CA THR A 53 -8.66 -4.66 -0.13
C THR A 53 -7.54 -4.78 -1.16
N GLU A 54 -7.70 -4.19 -2.35
CA GLU A 54 -6.63 -4.11 -3.37
C GLU A 54 -5.42 -3.34 -2.88
N VAL A 55 -5.63 -2.22 -2.17
CA VAL A 55 -4.54 -1.43 -1.58
C VAL A 55 -3.68 -2.32 -0.69
N PHE A 56 -4.30 -3.00 0.28
CA PHE A 56 -3.56 -3.83 1.20
C PHE A 56 -2.94 -5.03 0.50
N ASP A 57 -3.65 -5.69 -0.43
CA ASP A 57 -3.13 -6.86 -1.14
C ASP A 57 -1.87 -6.53 -1.95
N ARG A 58 -1.85 -5.40 -2.67
CA ARG A 58 -0.66 -4.99 -3.45
C ARG A 58 0.57 -4.68 -2.59
N ASP A 59 0.38 -4.31 -1.33
CA ASP A 59 1.49 -4.05 -0.40
C ASP A 59 1.94 -5.30 0.37
N THR A 60 1.12 -6.36 0.43
CA THR A 60 1.29 -7.45 1.40
C THR A 60 1.04 -8.87 0.87
N ASN A 61 0.51 -9.01 -0.33
CA ASN A 61 0.09 -10.24 -0.99
C ASN A 61 -0.91 -11.08 -0.17
N ILE A 62 -1.85 -10.43 0.52
CA ILE A 62 -2.83 -11.08 1.41
C ILE A 62 -3.54 -12.24 0.72
N PHE A 63 -3.93 -12.05 -0.53
CA PHE A 63 -4.74 -12.99 -1.29
C PHE A 63 -3.90 -13.79 -2.29
N ALA A 64 -2.60 -13.97 -2.04
CA ALA A 64 -1.76 -14.86 -2.86
C ALA A 64 -2.37 -16.28 -3.03
N PHE A 65 -3.16 -16.71 -2.04
CA PHE A 65 -3.84 -18.01 -2.02
C PHE A 65 -5.08 -18.08 -2.93
N LEU A 66 -5.66 -16.94 -3.31
CA LEU A 66 -6.74 -16.87 -4.29
C LEU A 66 -6.12 -17.07 -5.69
N LYS A 67 -5.85 -18.33 -6.05
CA LYS A 67 -5.40 -18.71 -7.40
C LYS A 67 -6.54 -18.43 -8.39
N GLY A 68 -6.38 -17.44 -9.25
CA GLY A 68 -7.30 -17.19 -10.37
C GLY A 68 -7.19 -15.77 -10.92
N GLY A 69 -6.90 -15.67 -12.22
CA GLY A 69 -6.88 -14.40 -12.97
C GLY A 69 -8.23 -13.68 -12.95
N ASP A 70 -8.16 -12.38 -13.19
CA ASP A 70 -9.20 -11.35 -13.43
C ASP A 70 -10.36 -11.20 -12.42
N ASN A 71 -10.76 -12.25 -11.68
CA ASN A 71 -11.93 -12.26 -10.78
C ASN A 71 -11.58 -12.32 -9.28
N LYS A 72 -10.31 -12.11 -8.93
CA LYS A 72 -9.82 -12.18 -7.54
C LYS A 72 -10.51 -11.14 -6.64
N TYR A 73 -10.68 -9.93 -7.16
CA TYR A 73 -11.24 -8.81 -6.41
C TYR A 73 -12.77 -8.75 -6.48
N ASP A 74 -13.38 -9.29 -7.55
CA ASP A 74 -14.84 -9.38 -7.68
C ASP A 74 -15.50 -10.19 -6.56
N LYS A 75 -14.81 -11.25 -6.09
CA LYS A 75 -15.28 -12.11 -4.99
C LYS A 75 -15.22 -11.44 -3.61
N ILE A 76 -14.53 -10.31 -3.50
CA ILE A 76 -14.26 -9.63 -2.23
C ILE A 76 -14.65 -8.15 -2.29
N LYS A 77 -15.56 -7.77 -3.20
CA LYS A 77 -16.09 -6.40 -3.30
C LYS A 77 -16.91 -6.03 -2.06
N ASP A 78 -17.78 -6.94 -1.60
CA ASP A 78 -18.74 -6.70 -0.52
C ASP A 78 -18.19 -7.06 0.88
N VAL A 79 -16.92 -6.79 1.13
CA VAL A 79 -16.27 -7.05 2.42
C VAL A 79 -16.20 -5.80 3.30
N LYS A 80 -16.12 -6.01 4.61
CA LYS A 80 -15.82 -4.96 5.59
C LYS A 80 -14.36 -5.03 6.01
N LEU A 81 -13.70 -3.89 6.09
CA LEU A 81 -12.33 -3.81 6.60
C LEU A 81 -12.32 -3.16 7.96
N ILE A 82 -11.71 -3.83 8.93
CA ILE A 82 -11.52 -3.31 10.28
C ILE A 82 -10.05 -2.96 10.45
N LEU A 83 -9.79 -1.70 10.76
CA LEU A 83 -8.48 -1.17 11.06
C LEU A 83 -8.38 -0.89 12.56
N LYS A 84 -7.29 -1.32 13.19
CA LYS A 84 -7.04 -1.05 14.61
C LYS A 84 -5.57 -0.84 14.89
N ILE A 85 -5.21 0.31 15.45
CA ILE A 85 -3.86 0.61 15.88
C ILE A 85 -3.55 -0.19 17.14
N ILE A 86 -2.54 -1.04 17.02
CA ILE A 86 -2.01 -1.80 18.15
C ILE A 86 -0.96 -0.96 18.88
N ASN A 87 -0.12 -0.27 18.12
CA ASN A 87 0.84 0.72 18.61
C ASN A 87 1.37 1.58 17.45
N ASN A 88 2.26 2.52 17.76
CA ASN A 88 2.88 3.43 16.78
C ASN A 88 3.69 2.77 15.64
N LYS A 89 3.86 1.45 15.67
CA LYS A 89 4.57 0.65 14.65
C LYS A 89 3.71 -0.46 14.04
N ARG A 90 2.49 -0.69 14.54
CA ARG A 90 1.65 -1.83 14.14
C ARG A 90 0.19 -1.43 13.98
N LEU A 91 -0.34 -1.73 12.80
CA LEU A 91 -1.75 -1.63 12.45
C LEU A 91 -2.29 -3.05 12.23
N ASN A 92 -3.32 -3.44 12.98
CA ASN A 92 -4.08 -4.64 12.70
C ASN A 92 -5.08 -4.34 11.58
N VAL A 93 -5.13 -5.23 10.60
CA VAL A 93 -6.08 -5.19 9.49
C VAL A 93 -6.85 -6.49 9.49
N LYS A 94 -8.18 -6.39 9.56
CA LYS A 94 -9.08 -7.53 9.37
C LYS A 94 -9.98 -7.31 8.17
N ILE A 95 -10.25 -8.40 7.45
CA ILE A 95 -11.18 -8.40 6.32
C ILE A 95 -12.24 -9.45 6.63
N ILE A 96 -13.50 -9.02 6.63
CA ILE A 96 -14.65 -9.84 7.01
C ILE A 96 -15.65 -9.84 5.86
N ASP A 97 -16.07 -11.03 5.44
CA ASP A 97 -17.15 -11.25 4.48
C ASP A 97 -18.31 -11.96 5.16
N SER A 98 -19.45 -11.28 5.32
CA SER A 98 -20.69 -11.90 5.81
C SER A 98 -20.47 -12.80 7.05
N ASP A 99 -19.71 -12.29 8.02
CA ASP A 99 -19.26 -12.93 9.27
C ASP A 99 -18.08 -13.92 9.20
N ASN A 100 -17.58 -14.23 8.01
CA ASN A 100 -16.36 -15.02 7.82
C ASN A 100 -15.11 -14.12 7.86
N LEU A 101 -14.19 -14.44 8.77
CA LEU A 101 -12.89 -13.77 8.84
C LEU A 101 -11.98 -14.29 7.72
N LEU A 102 -11.76 -13.46 6.70
CA LEU A 102 -10.89 -13.79 5.56
C LEU A 102 -9.41 -13.49 5.85
N PHE A 103 -9.15 -12.48 6.66
CA PHE A 103 -7.80 -12.02 6.96
C PHE A 103 -7.73 -11.33 8.33
N ASP A 104 -6.63 -11.54 9.05
CA ASP A 104 -6.30 -10.85 10.30
C ASP A 104 -4.77 -10.79 10.46
N LYS A 105 -4.17 -9.59 10.34
CA LYS A 105 -2.71 -9.45 10.48
C LYS A 105 -2.29 -8.09 11.01
N ASN A 106 -1.21 -8.12 11.80
CA ASN A 106 -0.52 -6.93 12.29
C ASN A 106 0.55 -6.46 11.29
N LEU A 107 0.19 -5.50 10.45
CA LEU A 107 1.07 -4.89 9.47
C LEU A 107 2.00 -3.86 10.11
N LYS A 108 3.22 -3.76 9.61
CA LYS A 108 4.19 -2.75 10.03
C LYS A 108 3.79 -1.38 9.47
N VAL A 109 3.74 -0.38 10.33
CA VAL A 109 3.46 1.01 9.94
C VAL A 109 4.50 1.97 10.50
N LYS A 110 4.55 3.19 9.96
CA LYS A 110 5.35 4.29 10.50
C LYS A 110 4.59 5.61 10.35
N LEU A 111 4.26 6.23 11.49
CA LEU A 111 3.86 7.63 11.51
C LEU A 111 5.08 8.51 11.19
N LYS A 112 4.94 9.38 10.19
CA LYS A 112 5.95 10.39 9.87
C LYS A 112 5.51 11.76 10.38
N LYS A 113 6.43 12.73 10.36
CA LYS A 113 6.21 14.12 10.81
C LYS A 113 5.26 14.91 9.90
N ASP A 114 4.99 14.40 8.70
CA ASP A 114 4.03 14.96 7.74
C ASP A 114 2.57 14.65 8.10
N GLY A 115 2.33 13.90 9.18
CA GLY A 115 1.00 13.55 9.66
C GLY A 115 0.37 12.35 8.95
N PHE A 116 1.14 11.61 8.14
CA PHE A 116 0.68 10.40 7.46
C PHE A 116 1.22 9.14 8.13
N LEU A 117 0.38 8.10 8.15
CA LEU A 117 0.74 6.76 8.57
C LEU A 117 1.15 5.94 7.35
N TYR A 118 2.42 5.56 7.26
CA TYR A 118 2.94 4.81 6.11
C TYR A 118 2.89 3.32 6.37
N LEU A 119 2.37 2.55 5.42
CA LEU A 119 2.56 1.11 5.41
C LEU A 119 4.03 0.80 5.10
N ARG A 120 4.62 -0.12 5.87
CA ARG A 120 6.03 -0.51 5.75
C ARG A 120 6.20 -1.92 5.21
N GLU A 121 5.10 -2.60 4.95
CA GLU A 121 5.12 -3.83 4.17
C GLU A 121 5.62 -3.49 2.76
N LYS A 122 6.49 -4.35 2.23
CA LYS A 122 7.11 -4.16 0.93
C LYS A 122 6.89 -5.42 0.14
N GLN A 123 6.15 -5.29 -0.95
CA GLN A 123 6.08 -6.30 -1.97
C GLN A 123 6.80 -5.78 -3.20
N PHE A 124 7.87 -6.47 -3.57
CA PHE A 124 8.57 -6.26 -4.83
C PHE A 124 8.05 -7.34 -5.77
N MET A 125 7.34 -6.94 -6.82
CA MET A 125 6.82 -7.90 -7.80
C MET A 125 7.73 -7.89 -9.01
N ILE A 126 8.09 -9.09 -9.46
CA ILE A 126 8.87 -9.31 -10.67
C ILE A 126 7.91 -9.86 -11.72
N GLU A 127 7.90 -9.25 -12.89
CA GLU A 127 7.13 -9.70 -14.05
C GLU A 127 8.11 -10.11 -15.16
N GLY A 128 7.98 -11.33 -15.69
CA GLY A 128 8.87 -11.86 -16.72
C GLY A 128 10.28 -12.17 -16.24
N ILE A 129 11.25 -12.16 -17.16
CA ILE A 129 12.67 -12.38 -16.84
C ILE A 129 13.32 -11.00 -16.71
N PRO A 130 13.74 -10.60 -15.49
CA PRO A 130 14.40 -9.31 -15.28
C PRO A 130 15.53 -9.09 -16.29
N PHE A 131 15.56 -7.90 -16.88
CA PHE A 131 16.58 -7.44 -17.82
C PHE A 131 16.63 -8.11 -19.20
N VAL A 132 15.86 -9.18 -19.43
CA VAL A 132 15.74 -9.83 -20.75
C VAL A 132 14.43 -9.43 -21.42
N ALA A 133 13.32 -9.74 -20.76
CA ALA A 133 11.96 -9.41 -21.19
C ALA A 133 11.08 -9.42 -19.93
N GLY A 134 11.13 -8.32 -19.19
CA GLY A 134 10.47 -8.24 -17.90
C GLY A 134 10.61 -6.91 -17.21
N GLY A 135 9.89 -6.78 -16.11
CA GLY A 135 9.88 -5.60 -15.29
C GLY A 135 9.80 -5.93 -13.82
N TRP A 136 9.85 -4.88 -13.03
CA TRP A 136 9.55 -4.96 -11.62
C TRP A 136 8.71 -3.78 -11.21
N ASN A 137 7.92 -3.99 -10.17
CA ASN A 137 7.12 -2.94 -9.61
C ASN A 137 7.13 -2.96 -8.08
N VAL A 138 6.85 -1.78 -7.54
CA VAL A 138 6.73 -1.55 -6.10
C VAL A 138 5.58 -0.57 -5.90
N GLN A 139 4.64 -0.97 -5.05
CA GLN A 139 3.65 -0.06 -4.49
C GLN A 139 4.06 0.38 -3.08
N LYS A 140 3.68 1.60 -2.72
CA LYS A 140 3.64 2.05 -1.33
C LYS A 140 2.33 2.78 -1.07
N SER A 141 1.77 2.54 0.11
CA SER A 141 0.62 3.27 0.61
C SER A 141 0.94 4.12 1.84
N CYS A 142 0.24 5.24 1.96
CA CYS A 142 0.13 5.97 3.20
C CYS A 142 -1.32 6.37 3.46
N PHE A 143 -1.62 6.61 4.73
CA PHE A 143 -2.97 6.81 5.24
C PHE A 143 -3.04 8.10 6.06
N THR A 144 -4.17 8.79 5.96
CA THR A 144 -4.58 9.87 6.87
C THR A 144 -6.09 9.80 7.08
N ILE A 145 -6.62 10.60 7.99
CA ILE A 145 -8.06 10.75 8.20
C ILE A 145 -8.50 12.14 7.77
N ASP A 146 -9.66 12.23 7.10
CA ASP A 146 -10.26 13.50 6.69
C ASP A 146 -11.07 14.17 7.80
N LYS A 147 -11.64 15.34 7.50
CA LYS A 147 -12.46 16.09 8.46
C LYS A 147 -13.76 15.38 8.87
N ASN A 148 -14.22 14.43 8.05
CA ASN A 148 -15.42 13.63 8.25
C ASN A 148 -15.10 12.25 8.87
N HIS A 149 -13.86 12.05 9.32
CA HIS A 149 -13.36 10.79 9.87
C HIS A 149 -13.28 9.61 8.88
N ASN A 150 -13.28 9.88 7.58
CA ASN A 150 -13.04 8.90 6.54
C ASN A 150 -11.55 8.63 6.34
N LEU A 151 -11.23 7.42 5.93
CA LEU A 151 -9.86 7.02 5.63
C LEU A 151 -9.47 7.56 4.26
N GLN A 152 -8.40 8.36 4.22
CA GLN A 152 -7.78 8.80 2.99
C GLN A 152 -6.51 7.99 2.75
N VAL A 153 -6.41 7.45 1.55
CA VAL A 153 -5.32 6.56 1.14
C VAL A 153 -4.64 7.15 -0.07
N GLN A 154 -3.33 7.28 0.00
CA GLN A 154 -2.52 7.62 -1.15
C GLN A 154 -1.63 6.45 -1.53
N LEU A 155 -1.59 6.16 -2.83
CA LEU A 155 -0.75 5.13 -3.43
C LEU A 155 0.30 5.79 -4.32
N ASN A 156 1.54 5.33 -4.18
CA ASN A 156 2.59 5.59 -5.15
C ASN A 156 3.01 4.24 -5.73
N TYR A 157 2.76 4.07 -7.02
CA TYR A 157 3.14 2.88 -7.76
C TYR A 157 4.29 3.22 -8.70
N PHE A 158 5.36 2.45 -8.61
CA PHE A 158 6.52 2.54 -9.50
C PHE A 158 6.61 1.25 -10.32
N PHE A 159 6.74 1.39 -11.62
CA PHE A 159 6.95 0.29 -12.55
C PHE A 159 8.14 0.60 -13.43
N TYR A 160 9.01 -0.40 -13.58
CA TYR A 160 10.14 -0.36 -14.50
C TYR A 160 10.11 -1.60 -15.37
N MET A 161 10.24 -1.41 -16.68
CA MET A 161 10.38 -2.51 -17.63
C MET A 161 11.67 -2.35 -18.41
N ALA A 162 12.34 -3.47 -18.67
CA ALA A 162 13.53 -3.51 -19.50
C ALA A 162 13.44 -4.65 -20.52
N ILE A 163 13.87 -4.35 -21.74
CA ILE A 163 14.08 -5.33 -22.80
C ILE A 163 15.57 -5.32 -23.14
N LEU A 164 16.20 -6.50 -23.05
CA LEU A 164 17.60 -6.73 -23.41
C LEU A 164 18.60 -5.76 -22.74
N VAL A 165 18.34 -5.28 -21.52
CA VAL A 165 19.16 -4.31 -20.76
C VAL A 165 19.27 -2.90 -21.40
N VAL A 166 19.01 -2.74 -22.69
CA VAL A 166 19.33 -1.52 -23.45
C VAL A 166 18.17 -0.53 -23.49
N ILE A 167 16.92 -1.00 -23.51
CA ILE A 167 15.73 -0.15 -23.58
C ILE A 167 14.93 -0.34 -22.30
N GLY A 168 14.83 0.72 -21.50
CA GLY A 168 14.07 0.74 -20.27
C GLY A 168 13.10 1.91 -20.22
N ASP A 169 11.90 1.68 -19.71
CA ASP A 169 10.91 2.71 -19.41
C ASP A 169 10.51 2.62 -17.93
N ALA A 170 10.38 3.78 -17.30
CA ALA A 170 10.04 3.90 -15.89
C ALA A 170 8.79 4.79 -15.75
N LYS A 171 7.76 4.27 -15.10
CA LYS A 171 6.53 5.00 -14.83
C LYS A 171 6.27 5.09 -13.34
N THR A 172 5.81 6.26 -12.91
CA THR A 172 5.33 6.47 -11.54
C THR A 172 3.92 7.02 -11.62
N THR A 173 2.99 6.37 -10.93
CA THR A 173 1.62 6.84 -10.78
C THR A 173 1.32 7.13 -9.31
N ASN A 174 0.66 8.26 -9.08
CA ASN A 174 0.20 8.66 -7.76
C ASN A 174 -1.32 8.68 -7.80
N SER A 175 -1.95 7.97 -6.88
CA SER A 175 -3.41 7.86 -6.79
C SER A 175 -3.87 8.15 -5.38
N TYR A 176 -5.11 8.63 -5.27
CA TYR A 176 -5.66 9.08 -4.00
C TYR A 176 -7.13 8.67 -3.90
N PHE A 177 -7.48 8.04 -2.78
CA PHE A 177 -8.77 7.42 -2.57
C PHE A 177 -9.30 7.75 -1.18
N THR A 178 -10.63 7.88 -1.07
CA THR A 178 -11.32 8.06 0.20
C THR A 178 -12.24 6.87 0.45
N PHE A 179 -12.17 6.31 1.65
CA PHE A 179 -12.99 5.18 2.09
C PHE A 179 -13.80 5.60 3.30
N GLU A 180 -15.12 5.45 3.19
CA GLU A 180 -16.05 5.88 4.22
C GLU A 180 -15.92 5.00 5.46
N LYS A 181 -15.88 5.66 6.62
CA LYS A 181 -15.97 4.99 7.91
C LYS A 181 -17.43 4.62 8.14
N THR A 182 -17.68 3.34 8.40
CA THR A 182 -19.02 2.85 8.75
C THR A 182 -19.25 3.11 10.24
N ILE A 183 -20.33 3.82 10.55
CA ILE A 183 -20.83 3.96 11.92
C ILE A 183 -21.59 2.66 12.20
N ASN A 184 -21.07 1.83 13.09
CA ASN A 184 -21.84 0.75 13.70
C ASN A 184 -22.59 1.29 14.91
#